data_AF-A0A0G1WVL5-F1
#
_entry.id   AF-A0A0G1WVL5-F1
#
_cell.length_a   1.000
_cell.length_b   1.000
_cell.length_c   1.000
_cell.angle_alpha   90.00
_cell.angle_beta   90.00
_cell.angle_gamma   90.00
#
_symmetry.space_group_name_H-M   'P 1'
#
loop_
_entity.id
_entity.type
_entity.pdbx_description
1 polymer ?
#
loop_
_entity_poly.entity_id
_entity_poly.type
_entity_poly.pdbx_seq_one_letter_code
_entity_poly.pdbx_strand_id
1 'polypeptide(L)'
;MTYTAVIRQRGQLTIPDKVREGAYWLREGSVVEIEADEEGVKIKPAGRSKKIDWDKLWMMIRLSRSFKSKGNDVPASRFVIEDRERH
;
A
#
# COMPACT_ATOMS: atom_id res chain seq x y z
N MET A 1 17.58 11.17 -14.63
CA MET A 1 17.82 12.61 -14.37
C MET A 1 18.63 12.71 -13.10
N THR A 2 19.72 13.49 -13.12
CA THR A 2 20.64 13.59 -11.97
C THR A 2 20.62 15.02 -11.45
N TYR A 3 20.55 15.17 -10.14
CA TYR A 3 20.62 16.47 -9.47
C TYR A 3 21.84 16.49 -8.55
N THR A 4 22.60 17.58 -8.62
CA THR A 4 23.72 17.82 -7.70
C THR A 4 23.26 18.81 -6.64
N ALA A 5 23.52 18.50 -5.37
CA ALA A 5 23.17 19.36 -4.24
C ALA A 5 24.28 19.29 -3.18
N VAL A 6 24.32 20.31 -2.32
CA VAL A 6 25.29 20.42 -1.22
C VAL A 6 24.58 20.18 0.10
N ILE A 7 25.22 19.37 0.96
CA ILE A 7 24.77 19.18 2.34
C ILE A 7 25.12 20.43 3.14
N ARG A 8 24.10 21.07 3.72
CA ARG A 8 24.26 22.25 4.57
C ARG A 8 24.67 21.86 5.99
N GLN A 9 24.85 22.86 6.84
CA GLN A 9 25.12 22.62 8.26
C GLN A 9 24.08 21.69 8.88
N ARG A 10 24.53 20.87 9.84
CA ARG A 10 23.72 19.86 10.53
C ARG A 10 23.19 18.74 9.61
N GLY A 11 23.83 18.50 8.47
CA GLY A 11 23.47 17.38 7.59
C GLY A 11 22.19 17.61 6.79
N GLN A 12 21.72 18.85 6.65
CA GLN A 12 20.49 19.14 5.92
C GLN A 12 20.72 19.11 4.40
N LEU A 13 19.88 18.37 3.68
CA LEU A 13 19.86 18.33 2.22
C LEU A 13 18.53 18.89 1.71
N THR A 14 18.59 19.87 0.81
CA THR A 14 17.39 20.43 0.16
C THR A 14 17.06 19.61 -1.07
N ILE A 15 15.83 19.07 -1.13
CA ILE A 15 15.33 18.34 -2.30
C ILE A 15 14.76 19.35 -3.31
N PRO A 16 15.23 19.36 -4.58
CA PRO A 16 14.73 20.26 -5.61
C PRO A 16 13.22 20.12 -5.88
N ASP A 17 12.56 21.22 -6.21
CA ASP A 17 11.10 21.29 -6.41
C ASP A 17 10.58 20.31 -7.45
N LYS A 18 11.31 20.16 -8.56
CA LYS A 18 10.99 19.18 -9.61
C LYS A 18 10.93 17.73 -9.12
N VAL A 19 11.73 17.39 -8.09
CA VAL A 19 11.67 16.06 -7.46
C VAL A 19 10.46 15.96 -6.54
N ARG A 20 10.12 17.04 -5.82
CA ARG A 20 8.96 17.10 -4.91
C ARG A 20 7.63 17.04 -5.67
N GLU A 21 7.53 17.67 -6.83
CA GLU A 21 6.36 17.63 -7.71
C GLU A 21 6.02 16.19 -8.15
N GLY A 22 7.04 15.38 -8.44
CA GLY A 22 6.87 13.98 -8.85
C GLY A 22 6.58 13.01 -7.69
N ALA A 23 6.78 13.42 -6.44
CA ALA A 23 6.72 12.56 -5.27
C ALA A 23 5.81 13.16 -4.19
N TYR A 24 4.54 12.76 -4.20
CA TYR A 24 3.50 13.30 -3.31
C TYR A 24 3.82 13.19 -1.80
N TRP A 25 4.73 12.32 -1.42
CA TRP A 25 5.15 12.07 -0.04
C TRP A 25 6.34 12.94 0.40
N LEU A 26 6.97 13.69 -0.50
CA LEU A 26 8.03 14.66 -0.20
C LEU A 26 7.44 16.05 0.13
N ARG A 27 6.38 16.08 0.94
CA ARG A 27 5.75 17.32 1.42
C ARG A 27 6.37 17.76 2.73
N GLU A 28 6.30 19.05 3.02
CA GLU A 28 6.72 19.59 4.30
C GLU A 28 6.02 18.88 5.46
N GLY A 29 6.77 18.58 6.53
CA GLY A 29 6.28 17.83 7.68
C GLY A 29 6.07 16.32 7.47
N SER A 30 6.37 15.77 6.28
CA SER A 30 6.26 14.33 6.03
C SER A 30 7.35 13.55 6.77
N VAL A 31 6.97 12.42 7.36
CA VAL A 31 7.91 11.48 7.97
C VAL A 31 8.52 10.59 6.87
N VAL A 32 9.84 10.42 6.89
CA VAL A 32 10.58 9.59 5.94
C VAL A 32 11.43 8.56 6.67
N GLU A 33 11.63 7.43 6.02
CA GLU A 33 12.63 6.42 6.40
C GLU A 33 13.91 6.67 5.60
N ILE A 34 15.05 6.55 6.27
CA ILE A 34 16.38 6.69 5.68
C ILE A 34 17.10 5.35 5.85
N GLU A 35 17.43 4.71 4.73
CA GLU A 35 18.28 3.52 4.69
C GLU A 35 19.64 3.91 4.16
N ALA A 36 20.71 3.51 4.85
CA ALA A 36 22.08 3.78 4.45
C ALA A 36 22.84 2.45 4.32
N ASP A 37 23.50 2.27 3.18
CA ASP A 37 24.37 1.15 2.85
C ASP A 37 25.68 1.66 2.19
N GLU A 38 26.56 0.75 1.78
CA GLU A 38 27.83 1.12 1.11
C GLU A 38 27.60 1.74 -0.29
N GLU A 39 26.44 1.51 -0.91
CA GLU A 39 26.09 2.07 -2.22
C GLU A 39 25.49 3.47 -2.11
N GLY A 40 24.98 3.85 -0.93
CA GLY A 40 24.58 5.20 -0.61
C GLY A 40 23.40 5.30 0.37
N VAL A 41 22.62 6.37 0.21
CA VAL A 41 21.49 6.69 1.08
C VAL A 41 20.20 6.70 0.28
N LYS A 42 19.22 5.90 0.72
CA LYS A 42 17.87 5.79 0.14
C LYS A 42 16.86 6.43 1.08
N ILE A 43 16.11 7.41 0.58
CA ILE A 43 15.03 8.07 1.31
C ILE A 43 13.70 7.57 0.76
N LYS A 44 12.80 7.12 1.63
CA LYS A 44 11.48 6.61 1.26
C LYS A 44 10.40 7.09 2.24
N PRO A 45 9.12 7.14 1.83
CA PRO A 45 8.05 7.53 2.73
C PRO A 45 7.96 6.60 3.94
N ALA A 46 7.85 7.17 5.15
CA ALA A 46 7.64 6.37 6.35
C ALA A 46 6.20 5.86 6.37
N GLY A 47 6.04 4.55 6.55
CA GLY A 47 4.71 3.93 6.62
C GLY A 47 4.09 3.61 5.25
N ARG A 48 4.63 2.60 4.56
CA ARG A 48 3.86 1.52 3.91
C ARG A 48 4.84 0.47 3.38
N SER A 49 5.30 -0.37 4.29
CA SER A 49 5.72 -1.73 3.98
C SER A 49 4.91 -2.73 4.82
N LYS A 50 3.58 -2.58 4.84
CA LYS A 50 2.80 -3.83 4.76
C LYS A 50 3.11 -4.37 3.37
N LYS A 51 4.23 -5.10 3.24
CA LYS A 51 4.44 -6.03 2.14
C LYS A 51 3.13 -6.79 2.07
N ILE A 52 2.33 -6.48 1.07
CA ILE A 52 1.15 -7.28 0.81
C ILE A 52 1.73 -8.63 0.43
N ASP A 53 1.61 -9.57 1.34
CA ASP A 53 1.91 -10.96 1.07
C ASP A 53 0.88 -11.42 0.04
N TRP A 54 1.27 -11.29 -1.24
CA TRP A 54 0.42 -11.59 -2.37
C TRP A 54 0.04 -13.07 -2.37
N ASP A 55 0.94 -13.94 -1.90
CA ASP A 55 0.67 -15.37 -1.77
C ASP A 55 -0.43 -15.61 -0.74
N LYS A 56 -0.35 -14.96 0.42
CA LYS A 56 -1.40 -15.02 1.45
C LYS A 56 -2.73 -14.45 0.95
N LEU A 57 -2.71 -13.35 0.20
CA LEU A 57 -3.92 -12.74 -0.36
C LEU A 57 -4.58 -13.70 -1.37
N TRP A 58 -3.81 -14.25 -2.31
CA TRP A 58 -4.32 -15.21 -3.30
C TRP A 58 -4.81 -16.51 -2.66
N MET A 59 -4.12 -16.99 -1.61
CA MET A 59 -4.54 -18.13 -0.82
C MET A 59 -5.91 -17.86 -0.16
N MET A 60 -6.10 -16.69 0.46
CA MET A 60 -7.38 -16.32 1.08
C MET A 60 -8.51 -16.18 0.03
N ILE A 61 -8.23 -15.62 -1.14
CA ILE A 61 -9.20 -15.53 -2.24
C ILE A 61 -9.62 -16.93 -2.72
N ARG A 62 -8.65 -17.84 -2.91
CA ARG A 62 -8.94 -19.23 -3.30
C ARG A 62 -9.73 -19.97 -2.22
N LEU A 63 -9.34 -19.80 -0.95
CA LEU A 63 -10.04 -20.39 0.19
C LEU A 63 -11.49 -19.92 0.25
N SER A 64 -11.73 -18.61 0.16
CA SER A 64 -13.07 -18.02 0.11
C SER A 64 -13.93 -18.61 -1.01
N ARG A 65 -13.36 -18.84 -2.19
CA ARG A 65 -14.06 -19.46 -3.35
C ARG A 65 -14.24 -20.97 -3.20
N SER A 66 -13.40 -21.63 -2.43
CA SER A 66 -13.46 -23.08 -2.19
C SER A 66 -14.56 -23.47 -1.20
N PHE A 67 -15.01 -22.53 -0.36
CA PHE A 67 -16.23 -22.70 0.43
C PHE A 67 -17.45 -22.69 -0.49
N LYS A 68 -17.74 -23.84 -1.09
CA LYS A 68 -19.08 -24.15 -1.56
C LYS A 68 -19.93 -24.47 -0.33
N SER A 69 -21.14 -23.91 -0.27
CA SER A 69 -22.11 -24.23 0.78
C SER A 69 -22.19 -25.75 0.97
N LYS A 70 -21.89 -26.23 2.18
CA LYS A 70 -22.24 -27.59 2.61
C LYS A 70 -23.54 -27.48 3.40
N GLY A 71 -24.66 -27.51 2.68
CA GLY A 71 -25.98 -27.57 3.31
C GLY A 71 -27.01 -26.75 2.56
N ASN A 72 -27.83 -27.46 1.78
CA ASN A 72 -29.01 -27.01 1.04
C ASN A 72 -28.77 -25.86 0.04
N ASP A 73 -28.83 -26.20 -1.24
CA ASP A 73 -28.84 -25.31 -2.39
C ASP A 73 -30.03 -24.32 -2.32
N VAL A 74 -29.91 -23.27 -1.51
CA VAL A 74 -30.74 -22.07 -1.65
C VAL A 74 -29.97 -21.17 -2.61
N PRO A 75 -30.37 -21.06 -3.89
CA PRO A 75 -29.71 -20.15 -4.80
C PRO A 75 -29.80 -18.73 -4.25
N ALA A 76 -28.73 -17.95 -4.41
CA ALA A 76 -28.64 -16.58 -3.87
C ALA A 76 -29.82 -15.70 -4.31
N SER A 77 -30.43 -15.99 -5.46
CA SER A 77 -31.67 -15.36 -5.93
C SER A 77 -32.87 -15.61 -5.00
N ARG A 78 -33.00 -16.81 -4.43
CA ARG A 78 -34.08 -17.18 -3.51
C ARG A 78 -33.94 -16.49 -2.16
N PHE A 79 -32.70 -16.32 -1.68
CA PHE A 79 -32.41 -15.54 -0.47
C PHE A 79 -32.83 -14.07 -0.62
N VAL A 80 -32.51 -13.43 -1.75
CA VAL A 80 -32.89 -12.03 -2.03
C VAL A 80 -34.42 -11.86 -2.13
N ILE A 81 -35.13 -12.87 -2.65
CA ILE A 81 -36.59 -12.86 -2.73
C ILE A 81 -37.22 -13.02 -1.33
N GLU A 82 -36.75 -13.99 -0.53
CA GLU A 82 -37.26 -14.21 0.83
C GLU A 82 -37.00 -13.02 1.76
N ASP A 83 -35.86 -12.35 1.61
CA ASP A 83 -35.52 -11.13 2.38
C ASP A 83 -36.48 -9.97 2.04
N ARG A 84 -36.88 -9.86 0.77
CA ARG A 84 -37.83 -8.85 0.30
C ARG A 84 -39.27 -9.10 0.73
N GLU A 85 -39.70 -10.35 0.85
CA GLU A 85 -41.08 -10.71 1.23
C GLU A 85 -41.31 -10.65 2.75
N ARG A 86 -40.24 -10.64 3.55
CA ARG A 86 -40.31 -10.58 5.02
C ARG A 86 -40.28 -9.16 5.61
N HIS A 87 -40.20 -8.13 4.76
CA HIS A 87 -40.17 -6.71 5.12
C HIS A 87 -41.42 -5.99 4.61
#